data_AF-A0A8B8SV34-F1
#
_entry.id   AF-A0A8B8SV34-F1
#
_cell.length_a   1.000
_cell.length_b   1.000
_cell.length_c   1.000
_cell.angle_alpha   90.00
_cell.angle_beta   90.00
_cell.angle_gamma   90.00
#
_symmetry.space_group_name_H-M   'P 1'
#
loop_
_entity.id
_entity.type
_entity.pdbx_description
1 polymer ?
#
loop_
_entity_poly.entity_id
_entity_poly.type
_entity_poly.pdbx_seq_one_letter_code
_entity_poly.pdbx_strand_id
1 'polypeptide(L)'
;MKQLGGGEQISEKGRGRKRALWGRGRGVALLWAGPCGSGAPAQKGALRWRSLEATAARRWWCFSEMKYIKPLISEQERYLQANNREFNSLFGYPNNSIKTSKYNALNFLPMNLFEQFQRLANAYFLILLFLQLIPQISSLAWYTTVIPLMVVLSITAVKDGIDDMKRHKNDNQVNNRSVLVLMNGRIVTDKWMNIQVGDIIKLENNQLVTADILLLSSSEPYSLTYIETAELDGETNLKVKQAISVTSDMEDNLKLLSAFDGEVRCESPNNRLDRFTGTLTYKGKNYILNHDRLIFRGCVIRNTDWCYGLVVFTGPDTKVMQNGGKSAFKRTHIDHLMNVLVLWC
;
A
#
# COMPACT_ATOMS: atom_id res chain seq x y z
N MET A 1 63.77 12.82 11.47
CA MET A 1 64.23 14.18 11.15
C MET A 1 63.15 14.83 10.29
N LYS A 2 62.38 15.86 10.65
CA LYS A 2 62.29 16.86 11.73
C LYS A 2 60.77 16.92 12.10
N GLN A 3 60.27 16.95 13.34
CA GLN A 3 60.34 18.01 14.38
C GLN A 3 59.97 19.37 13.77
N LEU A 4 59.10 20.26 14.26
CA LEU A 4 58.30 20.59 15.45
C LEU A 4 57.37 21.73 14.92
N GLY A 5 56.34 22.26 15.57
CA GLY A 5 55.84 22.25 16.94
C GLY A 5 54.42 22.85 16.88
N GLY A 6 53.57 22.60 17.87
CA GLY A 6 53.53 23.41 19.09
C GLY A 6 52.53 24.54 18.86
N GLY A 7 51.41 24.68 19.55
CA GLY A 7 50.97 24.17 20.83
C GLY A 7 50.44 25.37 21.60
N GLU A 8 49.24 25.32 22.18
CA GLU A 8 48.95 26.02 23.44
C GLU A 8 47.64 25.56 24.06
N GLN A 9 47.71 25.31 25.36
CA GLN A 9 46.58 25.04 26.24
C GLN A 9 46.04 26.35 26.79
N ILE A 10 44.72 26.41 27.06
CA ILE A 10 44.20 27.14 28.22
C ILE A 10 43.03 26.35 28.83
N SER A 11 43.10 26.13 30.15
CA SER A 11 42.06 25.59 31.02
C SER A 11 41.26 26.72 31.65
N GLU A 12 39.95 26.56 31.90
CA GLU A 12 39.35 26.99 33.19
C GLU A 12 37.93 26.46 33.47
N LYS A 13 37.80 25.83 34.66
CA LYS A 13 36.72 25.87 35.68
C LYS A 13 35.25 26.13 35.28
N GLY A 14 34.40 25.14 35.60
CA GLY A 14 33.68 25.10 36.89
C GLY A 14 32.39 25.93 37.10
N ARG A 15 31.32 25.17 37.42
CA ARG A 15 30.25 25.41 38.43
C ARG A 15 28.88 25.87 37.88
N GLY A 16 27.87 25.05 38.18
CA GLY A 16 26.54 25.10 37.58
C GLY A 16 25.55 26.12 38.15
N ARG A 17 24.33 26.10 37.58
CA ARG A 17 23.11 26.55 38.25
C ARG A 17 21.92 25.73 37.79
N LYS A 18 21.24 25.16 38.78
CA LYS A 18 19.96 24.44 38.73
C LYS A 18 18.85 25.35 38.20
N ARG A 19 17.85 24.78 37.50
CA ARG A 19 16.43 25.08 37.72
C ARG A 19 15.57 23.87 37.37
N ALA A 20 14.80 23.44 38.36
CA ALA A 20 13.79 22.39 38.30
C ALA A 20 12.51 22.92 37.65
N LEU A 21 11.72 22.02 37.06
CA LEU A 21 10.25 22.07 37.12
C LEU A 21 9.69 20.67 36.87
N TRP A 22 8.64 20.38 37.65
CA TRP A 22 7.97 19.11 37.91
C TRP A 22 7.42 18.44 36.63
N GLY A 23 7.23 17.13 36.50
CA GLY A 23 6.82 16.12 37.46
C GLY A 23 5.46 15.54 37.02
N ARG A 24 5.46 14.33 36.47
CA ARG A 24 4.37 13.34 36.51
C ARG A 24 4.83 12.06 35.80
N GLY A 25 5.52 11.20 36.55
CA GLY A 25 5.65 9.80 36.20
C GLY A 25 4.39 9.06 36.66
N ARG A 26 3.77 8.29 35.78
CA ARG A 26 2.92 7.16 36.17
C ARG A 26 3.59 5.91 35.64
N GLY A 27 4.35 5.25 36.51
CA GLY A 27 4.61 3.82 36.37
C GLY A 27 3.33 3.07 36.69
N VAL A 28 2.92 2.14 35.83
CA VAL A 28 1.86 1.19 36.14
C VAL A 28 2.55 -0.14 36.40
N ALA A 29 2.49 -0.55 37.66
CA ALA A 29 2.92 -1.85 38.13
C ALA A 29 1.98 -2.94 37.58
N LEU A 30 2.56 -3.96 36.95
CA LEU A 30 1.89 -5.21 36.63
C LEU A 30 1.78 -6.04 37.93
N LEU A 31 0.57 -6.10 38.49
CA LEU A 31 0.22 -7.02 39.56
C LEU A 31 -0.07 -8.41 38.97
N TRP A 32 0.82 -9.35 39.25
CA TRP A 32 0.59 -10.78 39.15
C TRP A 32 -0.28 -11.23 40.33
N ALA A 33 -1.43 -11.83 40.05
CA ALA A 33 -2.21 -12.58 41.03
C ALA A 33 -2.34 -14.03 40.55
N GLY A 34 -1.59 -14.94 41.18
CA GLY A 34 -1.82 -16.38 41.09
C GLY A 34 -2.77 -16.82 42.22
N PRO A 35 -3.59 -17.87 42.05
CA PRO A 35 -4.36 -18.43 43.16
C PRO A 35 -3.70 -19.68 43.76
N CYS A 36 -3.57 -19.67 45.08
CA CYS A 36 -3.31 -20.84 45.93
C CYS A 36 -4.62 -21.17 46.68
N GLY A 37 -5.03 -22.44 46.72
CA GLY A 37 -6.42 -22.86 47.01
C GLY A 37 -6.71 -23.40 48.41
N SER A 38 -7.89 -24.05 48.56
CA SER A 38 -8.18 -25.21 49.43
C SER A 38 -9.68 -25.55 49.49
N GLY A 39 -10.02 -26.85 49.60
CA GLY A 39 -11.20 -27.36 50.33
C GLY A 39 -12.49 -27.70 49.55
N ALA A 40 -12.83 -29.00 49.46
CA ALA A 40 -14.05 -29.61 48.89
C ALA A 40 -15.26 -29.59 49.91
N PRO A 41 -16.50 -30.12 49.67
CA PRO A 41 -16.84 -31.30 48.84
C PRO A 41 -18.14 -31.28 47.99
N ALA A 42 -18.11 -32.17 46.98
CA ALA A 42 -19.17 -33.02 46.40
C ALA A 42 -20.60 -32.48 46.12
N GLN A 43 -20.95 -32.44 44.82
CA GLN A 43 -22.20 -33.01 44.31
C GLN A 43 -22.02 -33.49 42.86
N LYS A 44 -22.42 -34.74 42.62
CA LYS A 44 -22.39 -35.44 41.32
C LYS A 44 -23.51 -34.94 40.41
N GLY A 45 -23.21 -34.78 39.12
CA GLY A 45 -24.22 -34.75 38.07
C GLY A 45 -24.12 -33.56 37.13
N ALA A 46 -23.53 -33.77 35.95
CA ALA A 46 -23.80 -33.09 34.67
C ALA A 46 -22.55 -33.16 33.77
N LEU A 47 -22.17 -34.38 33.39
CA LEU A 47 -21.41 -34.57 32.16
C LEU A 47 -22.33 -34.20 30.99
N ARG A 48 -21.74 -33.53 29.99
CA ARG A 48 -22.22 -33.44 28.59
C ARG A 48 -23.05 -32.21 28.16
N TRP A 49 -22.70 -30.98 28.56
CA TRP A 49 -23.21 -29.77 27.85
C TRP A 49 -22.24 -28.55 27.80
N ARG A 50 -20.91 -28.72 27.97
CA ARG A 50 -19.96 -27.58 28.05
C ARG A 50 -18.97 -27.41 26.89
N SER A 51 -19.12 -28.14 25.78
CA SER A 51 -18.12 -28.11 24.69
C SER A 51 -18.36 -27.05 23.61
N LEU A 52 -19.55 -26.50 23.46
CA LEU A 52 -19.88 -25.58 22.35
C LEU A 52 -19.89 -24.10 22.79
N GLU A 53 -20.29 -23.80 24.02
CA GLU A 53 -20.30 -22.42 24.54
C GLU A 53 -18.90 -21.89 24.85
N ALA A 54 -17.94 -22.75 25.20
CA ALA A 54 -16.57 -22.35 25.50
C ALA A 54 -15.84 -21.80 24.26
N THR A 55 -16.17 -22.29 23.06
CA THR A 55 -15.55 -21.84 21.80
C THR A 55 -16.18 -20.54 21.31
N ALA A 56 -17.51 -20.41 21.45
CA ALA A 56 -18.23 -19.19 21.10
C ALA A 56 -17.88 -18.04 22.05
N ALA A 57 -17.76 -18.31 23.36
CA ALA A 57 -17.35 -17.33 24.36
C ALA A 57 -15.90 -16.87 24.15
N ARG A 58 -14.96 -17.78 23.81
CA ARG A 58 -13.59 -17.39 23.43
C ARG A 58 -13.57 -16.51 22.18
N ARG A 59 -14.38 -16.83 21.17
CA ARG A 59 -14.54 -16.01 19.95
C ARG A 59 -15.10 -14.63 20.28
N TRP A 60 -16.13 -14.55 21.12
CA TRP A 60 -16.74 -13.28 21.54
C TRP A 60 -15.83 -12.43 22.43
N TRP A 61 -15.13 -13.03 23.39
CA TRP A 61 -14.17 -12.34 24.25
C TRP A 61 -12.97 -11.80 23.46
N CYS A 62 -12.41 -12.60 22.54
CA CYS A 62 -11.33 -12.17 21.65
C CYS A 62 -11.77 -11.03 20.70
N PHE A 63 -13.00 -11.10 20.16
CA PHE A 63 -13.56 -10.05 19.31
C PHE A 63 -13.84 -8.75 20.06
N SER A 64 -14.19 -8.84 21.35
CA SER A 64 -14.38 -7.69 22.23
C SER A 64 -13.06 -6.96 22.49
N GLU A 65 -11.98 -7.67 22.89
CA GLU A 65 -10.65 -7.07 23.07
C GLU A 65 -10.11 -6.44 21.77
N MET A 66 -10.33 -7.07 20.60
CA MET A 66 -9.82 -6.55 19.32
C MET A 66 -10.45 -5.22 18.90
N LYS A 67 -11.71 -4.96 19.27
CA LYS A 67 -12.35 -3.65 19.03
C LYS A 67 -11.67 -2.52 19.82
N TYR A 68 -11.10 -2.84 20.99
CA TYR A 68 -10.36 -1.89 21.82
C TYR A 68 -8.87 -1.76 21.44
N ILE A 69 -8.34 -2.62 20.56
CA ILE A 69 -6.95 -2.53 20.04
C ILE A 69 -6.83 -1.52 18.89
N LYS A 70 -7.91 -1.30 18.11
CA LYS A 70 -7.92 -0.33 17.00
C LYS A 70 -7.43 1.08 17.35
N PRO A 71 -7.70 1.65 18.54
CA PRO A 71 -7.22 2.99 18.92
C PRO A 71 -5.84 3.00 19.60
N LEU A 72 -5.24 1.83 19.91
CA LEU A 72 -3.97 1.72 20.64
C LEU A 72 -2.76 1.46 19.74
N ILE A 73 -2.99 1.11 18.47
CA ILE A 73 -1.94 1.04 17.46
C ILE A 73 -1.64 2.47 17.00
N SER A 74 -0.42 2.93 17.25
CA SER A 74 0.10 4.18 16.67
C SER A 74 -0.16 4.17 15.16
N GLU A 75 -0.60 5.31 14.57
CA GLU A 75 -0.80 5.50 13.12
C GLU A 75 0.44 5.13 12.25
N GLN A 76 1.57 4.83 12.88
CA GLN A 76 2.87 4.55 12.27
C GLN A 76 3.16 3.07 12.00
N GLU A 77 2.35 2.13 12.50
CA GLU A 77 2.63 0.69 12.38
C GLU A 77 1.47 -0.09 11.74
N ARG A 78 1.82 -1.00 10.82
CA ARG A 78 0.93 -1.97 10.16
C ARG A 78 1.13 -3.36 10.76
N TYR A 79 0.02 -4.07 10.96
CA TYR A 79 -0.03 -5.39 11.58
C TYR A 79 -0.76 -6.38 10.67
N LEU A 80 -0.12 -7.50 10.37
CA LEU A 80 -0.75 -8.56 9.59
C LEU A 80 -0.35 -9.93 10.10
N GLN A 81 -1.21 -10.91 9.88
CA GLN A 81 -0.97 -12.31 10.19
C GLN A 81 -1.03 -13.14 8.90
N ALA A 82 -0.08 -14.05 8.73
CA ALA A 82 -0.06 -14.95 7.59
C ALA A 82 -1.25 -15.94 7.61
N ASN A 83 -1.79 -16.25 6.43
CA ASN A 83 -2.90 -17.19 6.22
C ASN A 83 -4.20 -16.86 6.98
N ASN A 84 -4.36 -15.65 7.53
CA ASN A 84 -5.53 -15.25 8.31
C ASN A 84 -6.21 -14.00 7.72
N ARG A 85 -7.02 -14.22 6.67
CA ARG A 85 -7.81 -13.15 6.04
C ARG A 85 -8.83 -12.51 7.00
N GLU A 86 -9.43 -13.29 7.90
CA GLU A 86 -10.41 -12.77 8.87
C GLU A 86 -9.76 -11.73 9.78
N PHE A 87 -8.58 -12.02 10.34
CA PHE A 87 -7.82 -11.09 11.16
C PHE A 87 -7.41 -9.85 10.37
N ASN A 88 -6.84 -10.01 9.18
CA ASN A 88 -6.35 -8.88 8.38
C ASN A 88 -7.49 -7.96 7.90
N SER A 89 -8.68 -8.51 7.67
CA SER A 89 -9.86 -7.72 7.27
C SER A 89 -10.30 -6.70 8.31
N LEU A 90 -9.97 -6.93 9.60
CA LEU A 90 -10.33 -6.03 10.69
C LEU A 90 -9.66 -4.66 10.56
N PHE A 91 -8.48 -4.58 9.93
CA PHE A 91 -7.74 -3.35 9.73
C PHE A 91 -8.20 -2.55 8.50
N GLY A 92 -9.01 -3.15 7.62
CA GLY A 92 -9.57 -2.46 6.46
C GLY A 92 -8.53 -2.07 5.40
N TYR A 93 -7.52 -2.93 5.17
CA TYR A 93 -6.51 -2.70 4.14
C TYR A 93 -7.10 -2.59 2.74
N PRO A 94 -6.49 -1.79 1.84
CA PRO A 94 -7.01 -1.62 0.49
C PRO A 94 -6.83 -2.89 -0.36
N ASN A 95 -7.78 -3.09 -1.28
CA ASN A 95 -7.72 -4.19 -2.24
C ASN A 95 -6.56 -4.01 -3.24
N ASN A 96 -6.11 -5.09 -3.87
CA ASN A 96 -5.00 -5.04 -4.83
C ASN A 96 -5.39 -4.54 -6.24
N SER A 97 -6.61 -4.05 -6.42
CA SER A 97 -7.09 -3.46 -7.67
C SER A 97 -6.42 -2.12 -7.97
N ILE A 98 -5.92 -1.96 -9.19
CA ILE A 98 -5.42 -0.67 -9.69
C ILE A 98 -6.51 0.03 -10.52
N LYS A 99 -6.63 1.33 -10.33
CA LYS A 99 -7.47 2.22 -11.15
C LYS A 99 -6.69 3.48 -11.52
N THR A 100 -6.32 3.60 -12.79
CA THR A 100 -5.65 4.76 -13.38
C THR A 100 -6.59 5.64 -14.20
N SER A 101 -7.75 5.11 -14.59
CA SER A 101 -8.82 5.86 -15.24
C SER A 101 -9.29 7.07 -14.41
N LYS A 102 -9.50 8.20 -15.06
CA LYS A 102 -9.99 9.43 -14.41
C LYS A 102 -11.51 9.47 -14.34
N TYR A 103 -12.15 9.00 -15.40
CA TYR A 103 -13.59 9.13 -15.56
C TYR A 103 -14.30 7.79 -15.35
N ASN A 104 -15.55 7.90 -14.92
CA ASN A 104 -16.61 6.92 -15.00
C ASN A 104 -17.55 7.36 -16.12
N ALA A 105 -18.31 6.45 -16.73
CA ALA A 105 -19.20 6.76 -17.84
C ALA A 105 -20.17 7.93 -17.54
N LEU A 106 -20.65 8.04 -16.29
CA LEU A 106 -21.56 9.11 -15.85
C LEU A 106 -20.86 10.42 -15.49
N ASN A 107 -19.64 10.36 -14.95
CA ASN A 107 -18.92 11.57 -14.54
C ASN A 107 -18.04 12.16 -15.66
N PHE A 108 -17.91 11.44 -16.78
CA PHE A 108 -17.07 11.84 -17.91
C PHE A 108 -17.48 13.21 -18.43
N LEU A 109 -18.73 13.38 -18.85
CA LEU A 109 -19.18 14.65 -19.44
C LEU A 109 -19.05 15.86 -18.49
N PRO A 110 -19.58 15.84 -17.24
CA PRO A 110 -19.51 17.00 -16.38
C PRO A 110 -18.06 17.33 -15.96
N MET A 111 -17.24 16.32 -15.67
CA MET A 111 -15.86 16.54 -15.23
C MET A 111 -14.97 16.99 -16.40
N ASN A 112 -15.14 16.39 -17.57
CA ASN A 112 -14.39 16.77 -18.77
C ASN A 112 -14.74 18.21 -19.20
N LEU A 113 -16.03 18.56 -19.24
CA LEU A 113 -16.43 19.94 -19.54
C LEU A 113 -15.88 20.92 -18.51
N PHE A 114 -15.91 20.59 -17.22
CA PHE A 114 -15.31 21.41 -16.18
C PHE A 114 -13.81 21.63 -16.42
N GLU A 115 -13.05 20.58 -16.74
CA GLU A 115 -11.63 20.69 -17.09
C GLU A 115 -11.40 21.56 -18.34
N GLN A 116 -12.23 21.41 -19.37
CA GLN A 116 -12.12 22.21 -20.59
C GLN A 116 -12.42 23.70 -20.36
N PHE A 117 -13.39 24.04 -19.52
CA PHE A 117 -13.73 25.44 -19.20
C PHE A 117 -12.76 26.12 -18.24
N GLN A 118 -11.84 25.37 -17.62
CA GLN A 118 -10.72 25.99 -16.88
C GLN A 118 -9.69 26.68 -17.80
N ARG A 119 -9.79 26.50 -19.13
CA ARG A 119 -9.04 27.28 -20.12
C ARG A 119 -9.78 28.60 -20.36
N LEU A 120 -9.07 29.73 -20.20
CA LEU A 120 -9.66 31.06 -20.26
C LEU A 120 -10.29 31.36 -21.63
N ALA A 121 -9.70 30.86 -22.72
CA ALA A 121 -10.28 30.98 -24.06
C ALA A 121 -11.69 30.36 -24.16
N ASN A 122 -11.88 29.16 -23.59
CA ASN A 122 -13.18 28.48 -23.62
C ASN A 122 -14.21 29.21 -22.75
N ALA A 123 -13.78 29.76 -21.60
CA ALA A 123 -14.64 30.60 -20.75
C ALA A 123 -15.02 31.92 -21.45
N TYR A 124 -14.09 32.54 -22.19
CA TYR A 124 -14.35 33.74 -22.99
C TYR A 124 -15.42 33.49 -24.05
N PHE A 125 -15.28 32.43 -24.85
CA PHE A 125 -16.30 32.07 -25.86
C PHE A 125 -17.65 31.73 -25.24
N LEU A 126 -17.67 31.13 -24.05
CA LEU A 126 -18.91 30.87 -23.32
C LEU A 126 -19.60 32.17 -22.88
N ILE A 127 -18.84 33.16 -22.38
CA ILE A 127 -19.38 34.47 -22.03
C ILE A 127 -19.91 35.19 -23.27
N LEU A 128 -19.17 35.16 -24.38
CA LEU A 128 -19.64 35.73 -25.65
C LEU A 128 -20.94 35.07 -26.13
N LEU A 129 -21.06 33.75 -25.99
CA LEU A 129 -22.28 33.03 -26.33
C LEU A 129 -23.47 33.54 -25.50
N PHE A 130 -23.30 33.73 -24.18
CA PHE A 130 -24.36 34.27 -23.33
C PHE A 130 -24.76 35.69 -23.70
N LEU A 131 -23.80 36.55 -24.05
CA LEU A 131 -24.08 37.93 -24.49
C LEU A 131 -24.84 37.96 -25.82
N GLN A 132 -24.55 37.02 -26.72
CA GLN A 132 -25.20 36.93 -28.04
C GLN A 132 -26.60 36.32 -28.01
N LEU A 133 -26.98 35.66 -26.91
CA LEU A 133 -28.36 35.21 -26.69
C LEU A 133 -29.33 36.37 -26.42
N ILE A 134 -28.82 37.58 -26.12
CA ILE A 134 -29.61 38.78 -25.90
C ILE A 134 -29.76 39.52 -27.24
N PRO A 135 -30.92 39.42 -27.93
CA PRO A 135 -31.08 39.96 -29.28
C PRO A 135 -30.97 41.49 -29.35
N GLN A 136 -31.10 42.20 -28.23
CA GLN A 136 -30.96 43.65 -28.16
C GLN A 136 -29.50 44.14 -28.23
N ILE A 137 -28.53 43.26 -27.93
CA ILE A 137 -27.10 43.58 -27.87
C ILE A 137 -26.34 42.90 -29.02
N SER A 138 -26.87 41.80 -29.56
CA SER A 138 -26.19 41.02 -30.59
C SER A 138 -26.48 41.52 -32.01
N SER A 139 -25.42 41.89 -32.74
CA SER A 139 -25.46 42.14 -34.18
C SER A 139 -25.14 40.91 -35.03
N LEU A 140 -24.60 39.85 -34.41
CA LEU A 140 -24.23 38.60 -35.04
C LEU A 140 -25.22 37.49 -34.66
N ALA A 141 -25.37 36.52 -35.55
CA ALA A 141 -26.21 35.36 -35.28
C ALA A 141 -25.55 34.41 -34.28
N TRP A 142 -26.32 33.96 -33.28
CA TRP A 142 -25.84 33.07 -32.20
C TRP A 142 -25.15 31.79 -32.71
N TYR A 143 -25.49 31.31 -33.92
CA TYR A 143 -24.89 30.11 -34.49
C TYR A 143 -23.41 30.29 -34.84
N THR A 144 -22.93 31.51 -35.12
CA THR A 144 -21.55 31.74 -35.55
C THR A 144 -20.52 31.53 -34.44
N THR A 145 -20.92 31.61 -33.17
CA THR A 145 -20.05 31.37 -32.01
C THR A 145 -20.27 30.01 -31.37
N VAL A 146 -21.52 29.54 -31.31
CA VAL A 146 -21.83 28.24 -30.72
C VAL A 146 -21.24 27.09 -31.55
N ILE A 147 -21.26 27.18 -32.88
CA ILE A 147 -20.80 26.10 -33.75
C ILE A 147 -19.30 25.85 -33.57
N PRO A 148 -18.40 26.86 -33.70
CA PRO A 148 -16.97 26.64 -33.46
C PRO A 148 -16.66 26.15 -32.05
N LEU A 149 -17.31 26.71 -31.03
CA LEU A 149 -17.10 26.30 -29.64
C LEU A 149 -17.49 24.82 -29.44
N MET A 150 -18.66 24.41 -29.93
CA MET A 150 -19.12 23.02 -29.83
C MET A 150 -18.19 22.06 -30.58
N VAL A 151 -17.68 22.43 -31.75
CA VAL A 151 -16.74 21.60 -32.51
C VAL A 151 -15.44 21.38 -31.72
N VAL A 152 -14.85 22.44 -31.18
CA VAL A 152 -13.59 22.35 -30.42
C VAL A 152 -13.76 21.55 -29.12
N LEU A 153 -14.85 21.79 -28.37
CA LEU A 153 -15.14 21.06 -27.14
C LEU A 153 -15.41 19.57 -27.44
N SER A 154 -16.11 19.27 -28.53
CA SER A 154 -16.44 17.90 -28.94
C SER A 154 -15.19 17.12 -29.35
N ILE A 155 -14.32 17.69 -30.18
CA ILE A 155 -13.07 17.02 -30.60
C ILE A 155 -12.19 16.71 -29.38
N THR A 156 -12.06 17.68 -28.45
CA THR A 156 -11.29 17.50 -27.22
C THR A 156 -11.90 16.40 -26.34
N ALA A 157 -13.23 16.42 -26.18
CA ALA A 157 -13.93 15.40 -25.42
C ALA A 157 -13.75 14.01 -26.02
N VAL A 158 -13.90 13.84 -27.34
CA VAL A 158 -13.70 12.54 -28.01
C VAL A 158 -12.30 12.01 -27.77
N LYS A 159 -11.27 12.84 -27.95
CA LYS A 159 -9.88 12.46 -27.70
C LYS A 159 -9.68 11.97 -26.26
N ASP A 160 -10.12 12.76 -25.28
CA ASP A 160 -9.95 12.42 -23.86
C ASP A 160 -10.74 11.17 -23.48
N GLY A 161 -11.89 10.94 -24.12
CA GLY A 161 -12.69 9.72 -23.97
C GLY A 161 -11.99 8.47 -24.49
N ILE A 162 -11.34 8.56 -25.66
CA ILE A 162 -10.54 7.45 -26.23
C ILE A 162 -9.35 7.12 -25.31
N ASP A 163 -8.64 8.16 -24.84
CA ASP A 163 -7.50 8.00 -23.94
C ASP A 163 -7.91 7.35 -22.61
N ASP A 164 -9.03 7.76 -22.02
CA ASP A 164 -9.52 7.17 -20.77
C ASP A 164 -10.05 5.74 -20.98
N MET A 165 -10.71 5.45 -22.11
CA MET A 165 -11.12 4.08 -22.47
C MET A 165 -9.92 3.13 -22.57
N LYS A 166 -8.81 3.61 -23.16
CA LYS A 166 -7.55 2.84 -23.21
C LYS A 166 -7.01 2.56 -21.81
N ARG A 167 -7.11 3.51 -20.87
CA ARG A 167 -6.74 3.29 -19.46
C ARG A 167 -7.61 2.23 -18.80
N HIS A 168 -8.93 2.30 -18.97
CA HIS A 168 -9.85 1.26 -18.45
C HIS A 168 -9.49 -0.13 -18.97
N LYS A 169 -9.19 -0.25 -20.28
CA LYS A 169 -8.77 -1.52 -20.88
C LYS A 169 -7.47 -2.05 -20.26
N ASN A 170 -6.47 -1.17 -20.08
CA ASN A 170 -5.19 -1.55 -19.49
C ASN A 170 -5.34 -1.93 -18.00
N ASP A 171 -6.09 -1.17 -17.22
CA ASP A 171 -6.39 -1.46 -15.82
C ASP A 171 -7.07 -2.83 -15.69
N ASN A 172 -8.06 -3.11 -16.54
CA ASN A 172 -8.73 -4.39 -16.58
C ASN A 172 -7.79 -5.55 -16.95
N GLN A 173 -6.86 -5.34 -17.89
CA GLN A 173 -5.87 -6.35 -18.22
C GLN A 173 -4.96 -6.67 -17.03
N VAL A 174 -4.48 -5.65 -16.30
CA VAL A 174 -3.61 -5.85 -15.12
C VAL A 174 -4.37 -6.53 -13.98
N ASN A 175 -5.59 -6.06 -13.67
CA ASN A 175 -6.40 -6.57 -12.57
C ASN A 175 -6.85 -8.03 -12.77
N ASN A 176 -7.01 -8.48 -14.02
CA ASN A 176 -7.42 -9.83 -14.37
C ASN A 176 -6.26 -10.81 -14.61
N ARG A 177 -5.00 -10.38 -14.44
CA ARG A 177 -3.86 -11.31 -14.49
C ARG A 177 -4.00 -12.37 -13.41
N SER A 178 -3.54 -13.59 -13.69
CA SER A 178 -3.57 -14.69 -12.74
C SER A 178 -2.34 -14.72 -11.85
N VAL A 179 -2.51 -15.24 -10.64
CA VAL A 179 -1.45 -15.56 -9.67
C VAL A 179 -1.81 -16.85 -8.94
N LEU A 180 -0.81 -17.56 -8.46
CA LEU A 180 -0.97 -18.74 -7.63
C LEU A 180 -1.02 -18.30 -6.16
N VAL A 181 -2.13 -18.59 -5.47
CA VAL A 181 -2.35 -18.25 -4.06
C VAL A 181 -2.49 -19.53 -3.24
N LEU A 182 -1.86 -19.58 -2.07
CA LEU A 182 -2.04 -20.66 -1.13
C LEU A 182 -3.33 -20.45 -0.34
N MET A 183 -4.32 -21.33 -0.54
CA MET A 183 -5.58 -21.32 0.18
C MET A 183 -5.89 -22.72 0.72
N ASN A 184 -6.13 -22.82 2.04
CA ASN A 184 -6.51 -24.07 2.71
C ASN A 184 -5.57 -25.25 2.39
N GLY A 185 -4.27 -24.99 2.34
CA GLY A 185 -3.24 -26.01 2.06
C GLY A 185 -3.13 -26.45 0.60
N ARG A 186 -3.75 -25.73 -0.34
CA ARG A 186 -3.65 -25.97 -1.79
C ARG A 186 -3.30 -24.69 -2.53
N ILE A 187 -2.59 -24.82 -3.64
CA ILE A 187 -2.36 -23.71 -4.56
C ILE A 187 -3.59 -23.58 -5.46
N VAL A 188 -4.16 -22.38 -5.50
CA VAL A 188 -5.31 -22.04 -6.35
C VAL A 188 -4.94 -20.82 -7.18
N THR A 189 -5.31 -20.84 -8.46
CA THR A 189 -5.14 -19.68 -9.33
C THR A 189 -6.24 -18.65 -9.04
N ASP A 190 -5.83 -17.42 -8.72
CA ASP A 190 -6.74 -16.30 -8.50
C ASP A 190 -6.28 -15.07 -9.29
N LYS A 191 -7.14 -14.05 -9.39
CA LYS A 191 -6.86 -12.80 -10.08
C LYS A 191 -6.06 -11.85 -9.21
N TRP A 192 -5.24 -11.01 -9.83
CA TRP A 192 -4.46 -9.99 -9.13
C TRP A 192 -5.29 -9.08 -8.24
N MET A 193 -6.49 -8.68 -8.68
CA MET A 193 -7.39 -7.82 -7.89
C MET A 193 -7.93 -8.47 -6.61
N ASN A 194 -7.93 -9.80 -6.51
CA ASN A 194 -8.50 -10.54 -5.39
C ASN A 194 -7.49 -10.82 -4.27
N ILE A 195 -6.21 -10.56 -4.52
CA ILE A 195 -5.12 -10.76 -3.55
C ILE A 195 -5.33 -9.82 -2.36
N GLN A 196 -5.19 -10.36 -1.15
CA GLN A 196 -5.31 -9.62 0.10
C GLN A 196 -4.02 -9.68 0.90
N VAL A 197 -3.94 -8.80 1.89
CA VAL A 197 -2.82 -8.74 2.83
C VAL A 197 -2.80 -10.00 3.69
N GLY A 198 -1.61 -10.58 3.86
CA GLY A 198 -1.38 -11.82 4.60
C GLY A 198 -1.62 -13.10 3.79
N ASP A 199 -2.01 -12.98 2.52
CA ASP A 199 -2.02 -14.13 1.61
C ASP A 199 -0.58 -14.56 1.30
N ILE A 200 -0.38 -15.87 1.17
CA ILE A 200 0.87 -16.42 0.63
C ILE A 200 0.65 -16.71 -0.85
N ILE A 201 1.53 -16.15 -1.69
CA ILE A 201 1.50 -16.36 -3.13
C ILE A 201 2.74 -17.13 -3.58
N LYS A 202 2.56 -17.98 -4.60
CA LYS A 202 3.64 -18.63 -5.33
C LYS A 202 3.89 -17.85 -6.61
N LEU A 203 5.15 -17.51 -6.85
CA LEU A 203 5.60 -16.89 -8.10
C LEU A 203 6.55 -17.85 -8.80
N GLU A 204 6.42 -17.95 -10.11
CA GLU A 204 7.27 -18.77 -10.97
C GLU A 204 8.30 -17.91 -11.70
N ASN A 205 9.28 -18.57 -12.33
CA ASN A 205 10.29 -17.91 -13.14
C ASN A 205 9.63 -17.07 -14.27
N ASN A 206 10.16 -15.87 -14.50
CA ASN A 206 9.65 -14.87 -15.45
C ASN A 206 8.25 -14.32 -15.15
N GLN A 207 7.75 -14.52 -13.92
CA GLN A 207 6.48 -13.94 -13.49
C GLN A 207 6.67 -12.56 -12.85
N LEU A 208 5.73 -11.66 -13.12
CA LEU A 208 5.64 -10.36 -12.45
C LEU A 208 5.07 -10.50 -11.04
N VAL A 209 5.68 -9.77 -10.11
CA VAL A 209 5.26 -9.69 -8.72
C VAL A 209 4.02 -8.79 -8.61
N THR A 210 2.98 -9.31 -7.95
CA THR A 210 1.63 -8.75 -7.97
C THR A 210 1.40 -7.63 -6.95
N ALA A 211 2.14 -7.66 -5.85
CA ALA A 211 2.00 -6.85 -4.65
C ALA A 211 3.35 -6.82 -3.92
N ASP A 212 3.54 -5.97 -2.91
CA ASP A 212 4.81 -6.01 -2.16
C ASP A 212 4.78 -7.23 -1.22
N ILE A 213 5.72 -8.13 -1.42
CA ILE A 213 5.78 -9.43 -0.73
C ILE A 213 7.04 -9.55 0.11
N LEU A 214 6.89 -10.14 1.30
CA LEU A 214 7.98 -10.63 2.11
C LEU A 214 8.36 -12.03 1.63
N LEU A 215 9.61 -12.21 1.21
CA LEU A 215 10.11 -13.49 0.71
C LEU A 215 10.20 -14.52 1.86
N LEU A 216 9.54 -15.67 1.69
CA LEU A 216 9.49 -16.74 2.68
C LEU A 216 10.46 -17.89 2.34
N SER A 217 10.37 -18.42 1.14
CA SER A 217 11.21 -19.51 0.64
C SER A 217 11.39 -19.40 -0.87
N SER A 218 12.43 -20.02 -1.40
CA SER A 218 12.79 -20.00 -2.82
C SER A 218 13.40 -21.34 -3.22
N SER A 219 13.43 -21.63 -4.52
CA SER A 219 14.06 -22.83 -5.08
C SER A 219 15.59 -22.82 -4.96
N GLU A 220 16.21 -21.65 -4.94
CA GLU A 220 17.66 -21.50 -4.92
C GLU A 220 18.26 -21.78 -3.53
N PRO A 221 19.54 -22.23 -3.47
CA PRO A 221 20.22 -22.45 -2.20
C PRO A 221 20.23 -21.20 -1.32
N TYR A 222 20.12 -21.40 -0.01
CA TYR A 222 19.98 -20.31 0.99
C TYR A 222 18.75 -19.41 0.79
N SER A 223 17.73 -19.92 0.08
CA SER A 223 16.50 -19.19 -0.29
C SER A 223 16.78 -17.82 -0.91
N LEU A 224 17.70 -17.80 -1.88
CA LEU A 224 17.97 -16.62 -2.70
C LEU A 224 16.91 -16.50 -3.80
N THR A 225 16.62 -15.28 -4.23
CA THR A 225 15.74 -15.02 -5.37
C THR A 225 16.34 -13.89 -6.17
N TYR A 226 16.45 -14.08 -7.48
CA TYR A 226 16.90 -13.02 -8.37
C TYR A 226 15.70 -12.26 -8.92
N ILE A 227 15.77 -10.94 -8.85
CA ILE A 227 14.71 -10.06 -9.32
C ILE A 227 15.28 -9.07 -10.33
N GLU A 228 14.53 -8.83 -11.39
CA GLU A 228 14.79 -7.75 -12.33
C GLU A 228 13.91 -6.55 -11.95
N THR A 229 14.54 -5.38 -11.81
CA THR A 229 13.86 -4.13 -11.42
C THR A 229 13.69 -3.14 -12.57
N ALA A 230 13.85 -3.59 -13.82
CA ALA A 230 13.78 -2.73 -15.00
C ALA A 230 12.47 -1.90 -15.09
N GLU A 231 11.34 -2.41 -14.58
CA GLU A 231 10.08 -1.64 -14.53
C GLU A 231 10.06 -0.51 -13.48
N LEU A 232 10.95 -0.55 -12.47
CA LEU A 232 10.97 0.38 -11.34
C LEU A 232 12.04 1.45 -11.47
N ASP A 233 13.28 1.05 -11.76
CA ASP A 233 14.45 1.94 -11.79
C ASP A 233 15.16 1.96 -13.15
N GLY A 234 14.71 1.15 -14.11
CA GLY A 234 15.35 1.02 -15.42
C GLY A 234 16.70 0.29 -15.38
N GLU A 235 17.09 -0.29 -14.24
CA GLU A 235 18.30 -1.09 -14.13
C GLU A 235 18.04 -2.49 -14.71
N THR A 236 18.90 -2.92 -15.64
CA THR A 236 18.82 -4.25 -16.26
C THR A 236 19.55 -5.33 -15.46
N ASN A 237 20.23 -4.95 -14.39
CA ASN A 237 20.98 -5.87 -13.55
C ASN A 237 20.03 -6.63 -12.62
N LEU A 238 20.31 -7.92 -12.44
CA LEU A 238 19.60 -8.74 -11.47
C LEU A 238 20.01 -8.34 -10.06
N LYS A 239 19.02 -8.08 -9.20
CA LYS A 239 19.21 -7.86 -7.77
C LYS A 239 18.91 -9.16 -7.03
N VAL A 240 19.71 -9.45 -6.01
CA VAL A 240 19.53 -10.64 -5.17
C VAL A 240 18.73 -10.26 -3.94
N LYS A 241 17.68 -11.03 -3.66
CA LYS A 241 16.90 -10.99 -2.42
C LYS A 241 17.05 -12.32 -1.70
N GLN A 242 16.93 -12.32 -0.39
CA GLN A 242 17.12 -13.54 0.40
C GLN A 242 16.02 -13.68 1.44
N ALA A 243 15.45 -14.86 1.59
CA ALA A 243 14.47 -15.13 2.65
C ALA A 243 15.12 -15.18 4.03
N ILE A 244 14.31 -15.11 5.09
CA ILE A 244 14.81 -15.34 6.45
C ILE A 244 15.14 -16.82 6.59
N SER A 245 16.24 -17.15 7.29
CA SER A 245 16.68 -18.53 7.48
C SER A 245 15.59 -19.44 8.06
N VAL A 246 14.76 -18.91 8.97
CA VAL A 246 13.70 -19.68 9.63
C VAL A 246 12.52 -20.01 8.73
N THR A 247 12.29 -19.21 7.69
CA THR A 247 11.25 -19.46 6.69
C THR A 247 11.79 -20.26 5.50
N SER A 248 13.10 -20.19 5.26
CA SER A 248 13.81 -20.93 4.20
C SER A 248 13.54 -22.43 4.27
N ASP A 249 13.54 -23.01 5.46
CA ASP A 249 13.33 -24.45 5.68
C ASP A 249 11.93 -24.95 5.26
N MET A 250 10.99 -24.04 4.97
CA MET A 250 9.65 -24.44 4.49
C MET A 250 9.67 -24.90 3.03
N GLU A 251 10.63 -24.44 2.22
CA GLU A 251 10.79 -24.79 0.80
C GLU A 251 9.43 -24.81 0.03
N ASP A 252 9.19 -25.82 -0.82
CA ASP A 252 7.92 -26.06 -1.53
C ASP A 252 6.96 -26.96 -0.72
N ASN A 253 7.03 -26.92 0.61
CA ASN A 253 6.18 -27.75 1.46
C ASN A 253 4.89 -27.02 1.84
N LEU A 254 3.84 -27.27 1.05
CA LEU A 254 2.50 -26.69 1.23
C LEU A 254 1.93 -26.86 2.65
N LYS A 255 2.24 -27.96 3.33
CA LYS A 255 1.75 -28.19 4.70
C LYS A 255 2.38 -27.21 5.67
N LEU A 256 3.70 -27.02 5.59
CA LEU A 256 4.42 -26.07 6.43
C LEU A 256 4.00 -24.63 6.13
N LEU A 257 3.89 -24.27 4.85
CA LEU A 257 3.43 -22.95 4.43
C LEU A 257 1.99 -22.67 4.87
N SER A 258 1.11 -23.68 4.87
CA SER A 258 -0.28 -23.51 5.33
C SER A 258 -0.42 -23.41 6.84
N ALA A 259 0.51 -24.03 7.57
CA ALA A 259 0.59 -23.96 9.03
C ALA A 259 1.37 -22.73 9.52
N PHE A 260 1.95 -21.94 8.59
CA PHE A 260 2.67 -20.73 8.92
C PHE A 260 1.72 -19.67 9.46
N ASP A 261 1.91 -19.32 10.73
CA ASP A 261 1.09 -18.40 11.52
C ASP A 261 1.87 -17.12 11.91
N GLY A 262 2.91 -16.80 11.14
CA GLY A 262 3.79 -15.67 11.41
C GLY A 262 3.03 -14.33 11.44
N GLU A 263 3.34 -13.52 12.46
CA GLU A 263 2.81 -12.17 12.62
C GLU A 263 3.86 -11.15 12.17
N VAL A 264 3.49 -10.27 11.25
CA VAL A 264 4.37 -9.21 10.74
C VAL A 264 3.89 -7.87 11.25
N ARG A 265 4.82 -7.15 11.89
CA ARG A 265 4.66 -5.76 12.30
C ARG A 265 5.62 -4.92 11.47
N CYS A 266 5.13 -3.94 10.71
CA CYS A 266 5.98 -3.12 9.85
C CYS A 266 5.57 -1.65 9.89
N GLU A 267 6.43 -0.79 9.35
CA GLU A 267 6.10 0.63 9.16
C GLU A 267 4.89 0.84 8.23
N SER A 268 4.19 1.96 8.39
CA SER A 268 3.12 2.38 7.48
C SER A 268 3.61 2.52 6.02
N PRO A 269 2.71 2.38 5.03
CA PRO A 269 3.05 2.55 3.61
C PRO A 269 3.79 3.86 3.36
N ASN A 270 4.90 3.79 2.63
CA ASN A 270 5.73 4.93 2.31
C ASN A 270 6.29 4.82 0.89
N ASN A 271 6.82 5.91 0.35
CA ASN A 271 7.36 5.99 -1.00
C ASN A 271 8.88 5.74 -1.06
N ARG A 272 9.54 5.30 0.02
CA ARG A 272 10.99 5.06 0.01
C ARG A 272 11.28 3.62 -0.38
N LEU A 273 11.86 3.41 -1.56
CA LEU A 273 12.15 2.05 -2.08
C LEU A 273 13.30 1.37 -1.31
N ASP A 274 14.25 2.14 -0.80
CA ASP A 274 15.43 1.70 -0.06
C ASP A 274 15.15 1.37 1.42
N ARG A 275 14.12 1.99 1.99
CA ARG A 275 13.78 1.84 3.41
C ARG A 275 12.66 0.83 3.60
N PHE A 276 12.91 -0.16 4.44
CA PHE A 276 11.85 -0.95 5.06
C PHE A 276 12.29 -1.42 6.43
N THR A 277 11.42 -1.28 7.42
CA THR A 277 11.65 -1.80 8.77
C THR A 277 10.42 -2.52 9.25
N GLY A 278 10.61 -3.76 9.70
CA GLY A 278 9.57 -4.55 10.32
C GLY A 278 10.13 -5.64 11.22
N THR A 279 9.25 -6.36 11.89
CA THR A 279 9.55 -7.51 12.72
C THR A 279 8.58 -8.62 12.38
N LEU A 280 9.10 -9.80 12.08
CA LEU A 280 8.34 -11.05 11.99
C LEU A 280 8.42 -11.77 13.34
N THR A 281 7.29 -12.01 13.98
CA THR A 281 7.17 -12.86 15.15
C THR A 281 6.71 -14.24 14.69
N TYR A 282 7.55 -15.25 14.89
CA TYR A 282 7.26 -16.64 14.52
C TYR A 282 7.87 -17.60 15.55
N LYS A 283 7.10 -18.61 15.98
CA LYS A 283 7.50 -19.57 17.03
C LYS A 283 8.04 -18.91 18.31
N GLY A 284 7.43 -17.80 18.73
CA GLY A 284 7.82 -17.04 19.92
C GLY A 284 9.15 -16.27 19.81
N LYS A 285 9.75 -16.21 18.62
CA LYS A 285 10.97 -15.44 18.33
C LYS A 285 10.67 -14.30 17.37
N ASN A 286 11.40 -13.20 17.54
CA ASN A 286 11.30 -12.02 16.71
C ASN A 286 12.48 -11.94 15.74
N TYR A 287 12.17 -11.71 14.47
CA TYR A 287 13.14 -11.59 13.37
C TYR A 287 13.00 -10.22 12.73
N ILE A 288 14.11 -9.51 12.60
CA ILE A 288 14.14 -8.17 12.00
C ILE A 288 13.99 -8.31 10.49
N LEU A 289 13.10 -7.51 9.92
CA LEU A 289 12.84 -7.42 8.49
C LEU A 289 13.43 -6.12 7.94
N ASN A 290 14.28 -6.27 6.93
CA ASN A 290 14.88 -5.18 6.17
C ASN A 290 14.38 -5.21 4.72
N HIS A 291 14.70 -4.17 3.95
CA HIS A 291 14.38 -4.07 2.53
C HIS A 291 14.88 -5.26 1.69
N ASP A 292 15.97 -5.92 2.07
CA ASP A 292 16.53 -7.08 1.36
C ASP A 292 15.66 -8.34 1.43
N ARG A 293 14.66 -8.35 2.32
CA ARG A 293 13.70 -9.45 2.47
C ARG A 293 12.40 -9.21 1.68
N LEU A 294 12.23 -8.02 1.10
CA LEU A 294 11.05 -7.65 0.31
C LEU A 294 11.31 -7.68 -1.19
N ILE A 295 10.28 -8.08 -1.91
CA ILE A 295 10.18 -7.95 -3.36
C ILE A 295 8.97 -7.05 -3.64
N PHE A 296 9.18 -6.05 -4.49
CA PHE A 296 8.14 -5.07 -4.79
C PHE A 296 7.27 -5.47 -5.97
N ARG A 297 6.07 -4.91 -6.01
CA ARG A 297 5.20 -4.97 -7.17
C ARG A 297 5.94 -4.51 -8.44
N GLY A 298 5.75 -5.22 -9.56
CA GLY A 298 6.38 -4.86 -10.84
C GLY A 298 7.80 -5.39 -11.03
N CYS A 299 8.44 -5.93 -9.98
CA CYS A 299 9.64 -6.73 -10.18
C CYS A 299 9.30 -8.03 -10.94
N VAL A 300 10.24 -8.51 -11.77
CA VAL A 300 10.12 -9.81 -12.44
C VAL A 300 11.03 -10.81 -11.73
N ILE A 301 10.50 -11.97 -11.37
CA ILE A 301 11.33 -13.07 -10.86
C ILE A 301 12.15 -13.65 -12.02
N ARG A 302 13.45 -13.80 -11.84
CA ARG A 302 14.37 -14.36 -12.85
C ARG A 302 15.26 -15.41 -12.19
N ASN A 303 15.80 -16.35 -12.97
CA ASN A 303 16.80 -17.32 -12.52
C ASN A 303 16.43 -18.00 -11.17
N THR A 304 15.16 -18.26 -10.98
CA THR A 304 14.60 -18.89 -9.78
C THR A 304 13.31 -19.57 -10.24
N ASP A 305 13.23 -20.90 -10.09
CA ASP A 305 12.11 -21.69 -10.60
C ASP A 305 10.80 -21.30 -9.92
N TRP A 306 10.84 -21.15 -8.60
CA TRP A 306 9.71 -20.71 -7.80
C TRP A 306 10.15 -19.98 -6.54
N CYS A 307 9.30 -19.08 -6.06
CA CYS A 307 9.42 -18.51 -4.72
C CYS A 307 8.05 -18.32 -4.07
N TYR A 308 8.02 -18.36 -2.74
CA TYR A 308 6.85 -18.07 -1.94
C TYR A 308 7.00 -16.73 -1.23
N GLY A 309 5.96 -15.90 -1.33
CA GLY A 309 5.93 -14.58 -0.72
C GLY A 309 4.67 -14.35 0.10
N LEU A 310 4.82 -13.75 1.28
CA LEU A 310 3.72 -13.24 2.08
C LEU A 310 3.39 -11.82 1.65
N VAL A 311 2.14 -11.56 1.28
CA VAL A 311 1.70 -10.24 0.83
C VAL A 311 1.63 -9.27 2.02
N VAL A 312 2.42 -8.19 1.95
CA VAL A 312 2.51 -7.15 2.99
C VAL A 312 1.69 -5.92 2.60
N PHE A 313 1.93 -5.37 1.41
CA PHE A 313 1.22 -4.20 0.88
C PHE A 313 0.52 -4.53 -0.43
N THR A 314 -0.70 -4.02 -0.59
CA THR A 314 -1.58 -4.28 -1.74
C THR A 314 -2.05 -2.97 -2.38
N GLY A 315 -2.26 -3.00 -3.70
CA GLY A 315 -2.85 -1.90 -4.45
C GLY A 315 -2.17 -0.55 -4.18
N PRO A 316 -2.91 0.47 -3.72
CA PRO A 316 -2.36 1.82 -3.49
C PRO A 316 -1.27 1.86 -2.40
N ASP A 317 -1.22 0.88 -1.48
CA ASP A 317 -0.22 0.85 -0.41
C ASP A 317 1.14 0.35 -0.86
N THR A 318 1.22 -0.28 -2.04
CA THR A 318 2.52 -0.74 -2.57
C THR A 318 3.47 0.44 -2.77
N LYS A 319 4.76 0.25 -2.47
CA LYS A 319 5.76 1.32 -2.55
C LYS A 319 5.85 1.95 -3.94
N VAL A 320 5.60 1.15 -4.98
CA VAL A 320 5.57 1.61 -6.37
C VAL A 320 4.37 2.53 -6.62
N MET A 321 3.19 2.20 -6.08
CA MET A 321 2.02 3.07 -6.19
C MET A 321 2.14 4.32 -5.31
N GLN A 322 2.83 4.23 -4.17
CA GLN A 322 3.14 5.39 -3.32
C GLN A 322 4.17 6.34 -3.97
N ASN A 323 5.09 5.81 -4.77
CA ASN A 323 5.95 6.61 -5.66
C ASN A 323 5.19 7.11 -6.89
N GLY A 324 4.14 6.39 -7.29
CA GLY A 324 3.20 6.82 -8.30
C GLY A 324 2.51 8.11 -7.87
N GLY A 325 2.85 9.23 -8.51
CA GLY A 325 2.14 10.48 -8.29
C GLY A 325 0.65 10.29 -8.54
N LYS A 326 -0.19 10.94 -7.71
CA LYS A 326 -1.64 10.99 -7.97
C LYS A 326 -1.85 11.52 -9.38
N SER A 327 -2.75 10.88 -10.14
CA SER A 327 -3.12 11.32 -11.50
C SER A 327 -3.76 12.70 -11.44
N ALA A 328 -2.93 13.74 -11.45
CA ALA A 328 -3.37 15.12 -11.45
C ALA A 328 -3.71 15.56 -12.88
N PHE A 329 -4.52 16.61 -12.98
CA PHE A 329 -4.67 17.32 -14.24
C PHE A 329 -3.35 18.02 -14.58
N LYS A 330 -2.65 17.53 -15.62
CA LYS A 330 -1.41 18.14 -16.10
C LYS A 330 -1.77 19.22 -17.11
N ARG A 331 -1.39 20.46 -16.82
CA ARG A 331 -1.43 21.58 -17.78
C ARG A 331 -0.06 21.76 -18.40
N THR A 332 -0.01 22.02 -19.70
CA THR A 332 1.27 22.38 -20.34
C THR A 332 1.64 23.82 -19.99
N HIS A 333 2.93 24.14 -20.01
CA HIS A 333 3.39 25.52 -19.83
C HIS A 333 2.83 26.45 -20.93
N ILE A 334 2.61 25.89 -22.13
CA ILE A 334 1.95 26.58 -23.24
C ILE A 334 0.48 26.87 -22.91
N ASP A 335 -0.27 25.95 -22.28
CA ASP A 335 -1.65 26.22 -21.85
C ASP A 335 -1.69 27.41 -20.86
N HIS A 336 -0.72 27.48 -19.95
CA HIS A 336 -0.61 28.59 -19.00
C HIS A 336 -0.27 29.91 -19.72
N LEU A 337 0.72 29.89 -20.63
CA LEU A 337 1.06 31.05 -21.44
C LEU A 337 -0.12 31.51 -22.30
N MET A 338 -0.85 30.58 -22.91
CA MET A 338 -2.04 30.87 -23.71
C MET A 338 -3.10 31.57 -22.86
N ASN A 339 -3.34 31.10 -21.64
CA ASN A 339 -4.24 31.76 -20.70
C ASN A 339 -3.78 33.19 -20.37
N VAL A 340 -2.48 33.42 -20.16
CA VAL A 340 -1.95 34.76 -19.92
C VAL A 340 -2.13 35.64 -21.17
N LEU A 341 -1.76 35.16 -22.36
CA LEU A 341 -1.92 35.92 -23.60
C LEU A 341 -3.38 36.32 -23.85
N VAL A 342 -4.33 35.42 -23.60
CA VAL A 342 -5.76 35.70 -23.72
C VAL A 342 -6.24 36.77 -22.73
N LEU A 343 -5.60 36.96 -21.58
CA LEU A 343 -5.92 38.06 -20.66
C LEU A 343 -5.33 39.41 -21.10
N TRP A 344 -4.23 39.38 -21.85
CA TRP A 344 -3.57 40.58 -22.35
C TRP A 344 -4.20 41.10 -23.66
N CYS A 345 -4.83 40.21 -24.43
CA CYS A 345 -5.67 40.55 -25.58
C CYS A 345 -7.06 40.98 -25.15
#